data_AF-A0A1I4CAZ5-F1
#
_entry.id   AF-A0A1I4CAZ5-F1
#
_cell.length_a   1.000
_cell.length_b   1.000
_cell.length_c   1.000
_cell.angle_alpha   90.00
_cell.angle_beta   90.00
_cell.angle_gamma   90.00
#
_symmetry.space_group_name_H-M   'P 1'
#
loop_
_entity.id
_entity.type
_entity.pdbx_description
1 polymer ?
#
loop_
_entity_poly.entity_id
_entity_poly.type
_entity_poly.pdbx_seq_one_letter_code
_entity_poly.pdbx_strand_id
1 'polypeptide(L)'
;MLRLNLSNEPHWLDLGHGVRLLVEPLTTAVMLAARSDPAILAATQVAEGEDAASNDDLARIVAKAVARIVVKDWEGVGDTEDKPLPVTPSGIDALLEIWPIFEAFQTKYIAGALILEQEKNG
;
A
#
# COMPACT_ATOMS: atom_id res chain seq x y z
N MET A 1 -14.26 4.32 20.86
CA MET A 1 -14.01 5.78 20.83
C MET A 1 -12.84 6.05 19.90
N LEU A 2 -13.12 6.64 18.72
CA LEU A 2 -12.10 6.87 17.68
C LEU A 2 -10.99 7.81 18.17
N ARG A 3 -9.74 7.36 18.10
CA ARG A 3 -8.57 8.22 18.33
C ARG A 3 -8.17 8.90 17.03
N LEU A 4 -8.20 10.23 17.01
CA LEU A 4 -7.72 11.01 15.88
C LEU A 4 -6.21 11.18 15.98
N ASN A 5 -5.48 10.66 14.99
CA ASN A 5 -4.12 11.09 14.74
C ASN A 5 -4.16 12.34 13.85
N LEU A 6 -3.77 13.49 14.38
CA LEU A 6 -3.76 14.76 13.66
C LEU A 6 -2.42 15.03 12.93
N SER A 7 -1.45 14.12 13.06
CA SER A 7 -0.18 14.26 12.34
C SER A 7 -0.35 13.87 10.88
N ASN A 8 0.02 14.79 9.99
CA ASN A 8 0.13 14.55 8.56
C ASN A 8 1.57 14.28 8.12
N GLU A 9 2.49 14.08 9.08
CA GLU A 9 3.90 13.88 8.79
C GLU A 9 4.18 12.45 8.31
N PRO A 10 5.08 12.25 7.34
CA PRO A 10 5.54 10.93 6.97
C PRO A 10 6.15 10.18 8.17
N HIS A 11 5.94 8.86 8.21
CA HIS A 11 6.48 8.01 9.26
C HIS A 11 7.08 6.74 8.68
N TRP A 12 8.06 6.17 9.39
CA TRP A 12 8.67 4.90 9.02
C TRP A 12 7.74 3.74 9.38
N LEU A 13 7.31 3.01 8.36
CA LEU A 13 6.57 1.76 8.45
C LEU A 13 7.54 0.59 8.33
N ASP A 14 7.64 -0.21 9.39
CA ASP A 14 8.46 -1.43 9.40
C ASP A 14 7.69 -2.59 8.76
N LEU A 15 8.22 -3.15 7.66
CA LEU A 15 7.63 -4.28 6.95
C LEU A 15 8.25 -5.63 7.33
N GLY A 16 9.23 -5.64 8.24
CA GLY A 16 10.05 -6.80 8.56
C GLY A 16 11.17 -7.02 7.54
N HIS A 17 11.96 -8.07 7.75
CA HIS A 17 13.08 -8.44 6.85
C HIS A 17 14.12 -7.33 6.61
N GLY A 18 14.24 -6.37 7.54
CA GLY A 18 15.12 -5.21 7.39
C GLY A 18 14.58 -4.13 6.45
N VAL A 19 13.35 -4.27 5.94
CA VAL A 19 12.72 -3.33 5.02
C VAL A 19 11.84 -2.33 5.78
N ARG A 20 12.05 -1.04 5.54
CA ARG A 20 11.20 0.04 6.05
C ARG A 20 10.80 0.97 4.93
N LEU A 21 9.57 1.49 4.97
CA LEU A 21 9.08 2.51 4.05
C LEU A 21 8.77 3.79 4.80
N LEU A 22 9.25 4.94 4.30
CA LEU A 22 8.77 6.24 4.77
C LEU A 22 7.48 6.55 4.03
N VAL A 23 6.35 6.55 4.74
CA VAL A 23 5.02 6.67 4.15
C VAL A 23 4.26 7.88 4.68
N GLU A 24 3.55 8.57 3.79
CA GLU A 24 2.52 9.52 4.19
C GLU A 24 1.34 8.81 4.88
N PRO A 25 0.59 9.50 5.75
CA PRO A 25 -0.63 8.92 6.34
C PRO A 25 -1.67 8.54 5.29
N LEU A 26 -2.37 7.42 5.52
CA LEU A 26 -3.46 6.99 4.64
C LEU A 26 -4.69 7.87 4.84
N THR A 27 -4.87 8.84 3.96
CA THR A 27 -6.03 9.76 3.99
C THR A 27 -7.09 9.35 2.98
N THR A 28 -8.29 9.89 3.14
CA THR A 28 -9.36 9.75 2.12
C THR A 28 -8.91 10.26 0.75
N ALA A 29 -8.10 11.33 0.70
CA ALA A 29 -7.57 11.86 -0.55
C ALA A 29 -6.64 10.86 -1.24
N VAL A 30 -5.77 10.17 -0.49
CA VAL A 30 -4.91 9.10 -1.01
C VAL A 30 -5.75 7.95 -1.55
N MET A 31 -6.76 7.50 -0.78
CA MET A 31 -7.63 6.41 -1.22
C MET A 31 -8.44 6.75 -2.48
N LEU A 32 -8.93 7.98 -2.60
CA LEU A 32 -9.64 8.46 -3.79
C LEU A 32 -8.71 8.57 -5.01
N ALA A 33 -7.49 9.06 -4.81
CA ALA A 33 -6.47 9.10 -5.85
C ALA A 33 -6.11 7.69 -6.32
N ALA A 34 -5.90 6.75 -5.39
CA ALA A 34 -5.63 5.34 -5.73
C ALA A 34 -6.80 4.73 -6.51
N ARG A 35 -8.05 4.93 -6.09
CA ARG A 35 -9.24 4.41 -6.80
C ARG A 35 -9.40 4.93 -8.24
N SER A 36 -8.73 6.03 -8.57
CA SER A 36 -8.70 6.60 -9.92
C SER A 36 -7.58 6.02 -10.79
N ASP A 37 -6.75 5.11 -10.25
CA ASP A 37 -5.72 4.39 -11.01
C ASP A 37 -6.36 3.53 -12.11
N PRO A 38 -5.93 3.66 -13.38
CA PRO A 38 -6.50 2.90 -14.49
C PRO A 38 -6.48 1.38 -14.29
N ALA A 39 -5.49 0.83 -13.60
CA ALA A 39 -5.41 -0.60 -13.33
C ALA A 39 -6.48 -1.06 -12.33
N ILE A 40 -6.81 -0.22 -11.34
CA ILE A 40 -7.93 -0.49 -10.42
C ILE A 40 -9.25 -0.41 -11.20
N LEU A 41 -9.45 0.65 -11.99
CA LEU A 41 -10.67 0.81 -12.78
C LEU A 41 -10.90 -0.39 -13.71
N ALA A 42 -9.86 -0.82 -14.43
CA ALA A 42 -9.91 -2.00 -15.28
C ALA A 42 -10.25 -3.28 -14.49
N ALA A 43 -9.58 -3.53 -13.36
CA ALA A 43 -9.83 -4.71 -12.53
C ALA A 43 -11.27 -4.73 -11.99
N THR A 44 -11.83 -3.57 -11.62
CA THR A 44 -13.21 -3.47 -11.13
C THR A 44 -14.26 -3.57 -12.23
N GLN A 45 -13.97 -3.13 -13.46
CA GLN A 45 -14.86 -3.32 -14.61
C GLN A 45 -14.96 -4.78 -15.05
N VAL A 46 -13.83 -5.50 -15.00
CA VAL A 46 -13.79 -6.93 -15.34
C VAL A 46 -14.51 -7.78 -14.28
N ALA A 47 -14.61 -7.30 -13.03
CA ALA A 47 -15.35 -7.95 -11.96
C ALA A 47 -16.88 -8.05 -12.19
N GLU A 48 -17.42 -7.35 -13.19
CA GLU A 48 -18.82 -7.48 -13.64
C GLU A 48 -19.01 -8.54 -14.75
N GLY A 49 -17.94 -9.25 -15.16
CA GLY A 49 -17.94 -10.31 -16.17
C GLY A 49 -17.35 -11.65 -15.66
N GLU A 50 -17.30 -12.67 -16.52
CA GLU A 50 -16.85 -14.04 -16.18
C GLU A 50 -15.33 -14.15 -15.85
N ASP A 51 -14.53 -13.12 -16.16
CA ASP A 51 -13.08 -13.04 -15.91
C ASP A 51 -12.72 -12.17 -14.69
N ALA A 52 -13.60 -12.08 -13.69
CA ALA A 52 -13.39 -11.25 -12.51
C ALA A 52 -12.01 -11.47 -11.86
N ALA A 53 -11.28 -10.39 -11.63
CA ALA A 53 -10.03 -10.44 -10.86
C ALA A 53 -10.32 -11.08 -9.49
N SER A 54 -9.46 -12.00 -9.06
CA SER A 54 -9.59 -12.56 -7.72
C SER A 54 -9.49 -11.45 -6.67
N ASN A 55 -10.09 -11.65 -5.49
CA ASN A 55 -9.98 -10.68 -4.39
C ASN A 55 -8.51 -10.37 -4.06
N ASP A 56 -7.62 -11.34 -4.21
CA ASP A 56 -6.19 -11.20 -3.97
C ASP A 56 -5.50 -10.36 -5.07
N ASP A 57 -5.90 -10.54 -6.34
CA ASP A 57 -5.39 -9.73 -7.44
C ASP A 57 -5.81 -8.26 -7.29
N LEU A 58 -7.08 -8.01 -6.94
CA LEU A 58 -7.56 -6.66 -6.66
C LEU A 58 -6.81 -6.05 -5.47
N ALA A 59 -6.60 -6.81 -4.39
CA ALA A 59 -5.84 -6.34 -3.23
C ALA A 59 -4.39 -5.98 -3.59
N ARG A 60 -3.74 -6.76 -4.45
CA ARG A 60 -2.38 -6.45 -4.98
C ARG A 60 -2.36 -5.20 -5.84
N ILE A 61 -3.32 -5.06 -6.76
CA ILE A 61 -3.42 -3.86 -7.61
C ILE A 61 -3.63 -2.60 -6.74
N VAL A 62 -4.52 -2.69 -5.76
CA VAL A 62 -4.79 -1.59 -4.83
C VAL A 62 -3.57 -1.26 -3.97
N ALA A 63 -2.88 -2.26 -3.42
CA ALA A 63 -1.67 -2.04 -2.62
C ALA A 63 -0.62 -1.24 -3.39
N LYS A 64 -0.36 -1.62 -4.65
CA LYS A 64 0.60 -0.94 -5.51
C LYS A 64 0.19 0.49 -5.81
N ALA A 65 -1.06 0.71 -6.21
CA ALA A 65 -1.56 2.05 -6.49
C ALA A 65 -1.43 2.98 -5.28
N VAL A 66 -1.77 2.49 -4.09
CA VAL A 66 -1.62 3.23 -2.83
C VAL A 66 -0.13 3.49 -2.54
N ALA A 67 0.71 2.45 -2.60
CA ALA A 67 2.13 2.56 -2.27
C ALA A 67 2.85 3.59 -3.15
N ARG A 68 2.56 3.62 -4.46
CA ARG A 68 3.12 4.61 -5.40
C ARG A 68 2.79 6.07 -5.03
N ILE A 69 1.70 6.32 -4.31
CA ILE A 69 1.30 7.66 -3.88
C ILE A 69 2.04 8.05 -2.59
N VAL A 70 2.13 7.12 -1.65
CA VAL A 70 2.44 7.42 -0.25
C VAL A 70 3.90 7.21 0.12
N VAL A 71 4.61 6.33 -0.57
CA VAL A 71 6.02 6.02 -0.28
C VAL A 71 6.90 7.17 -0.74
N LYS A 72 7.65 7.76 0.21
CA LYS A 72 8.59 8.87 -0.01
C LYS A 72 10.04 8.44 0.02
N ASP A 73 10.35 7.39 0.77
CA ASP A 73 11.68 6.82 0.92
C ASP A 73 11.59 5.35 1.37
N TRP A 74 12.70 4.62 1.32
CA TRP A 74 12.80 3.27 1.85
C TRP A 74 14.19 2.93 2.40
N GLU A 75 14.25 1.89 3.22
CA GLU A 75 15.49 1.28 3.67
C GLU A 75 15.43 -0.24 3.48
N GLY A 76 16.59 -0.88 3.37
CA GLY A 76 16.69 -2.33 3.21
C GLY A 76 16.33 -2.84 1.81
N VAL A 77 16.20 -1.94 0.83
CA VAL A 77 15.95 -2.29 -0.57
C VAL A 77 17.21 -1.98 -1.39
N GLY A 78 17.87 -3.04 -1.83
CA GLY A 78 19.10 -2.95 -2.62
C GLY A 78 19.03 -3.79 -3.90
N ASP A 79 19.99 -3.55 -4.79
CA ASP A 79 20.22 -4.39 -5.96
C ASP A 79 20.95 -5.70 -5.59
N THR A 80 21.35 -6.47 -6.60
CA THR A 80 22.07 -7.74 -6.42
C THR A 80 23.47 -7.59 -5.79
N GLU A 81 23.96 -6.36 -5.64
CA GLU A 81 25.24 -6.02 -5.00
C GLU A 81 25.03 -5.29 -3.66
N ASP A 82 23.83 -5.38 -3.08
CA ASP A 82 23.41 -4.70 -1.84
C ASP A 82 23.49 -3.16 -1.90
N LYS A 83 23.53 -2.57 -3.11
CA LYS A 83 23.52 -1.10 -3.24
C LYS A 83 22.10 -0.58 -3.11
N PRO A 84 21.87 0.47 -2.29
CA PRO A 84 20.55 1.05 -2.14
C PRO A 84 19.95 1.46 -3.48
N LEU A 85 18.73 1.00 -3.76
CA LEU A 85 17.98 1.40 -4.94
C LEU A 85 17.23 2.72 -4.67
N PRO A 86 17.03 3.60 -5.68
CA PRO A 86 16.14 4.73 -5.52
C PRO A 86 14.67 4.28 -5.52
N VAL A 87 13.82 4.99 -4.79
CA VAL A 87 12.37 4.79 -4.84
C VAL A 87 11.88 5.14 -6.24
N THR A 88 11.29 4.16 -6.92
CA THR A 88 10.68 4.31 -8.24
C THR A 88 9.34 3.56 -8.28
N PRO A 89 8.38 3.95 -9.14
CA PRO A 89 7.12 3.23 -9.25
C PRO A 89 7.30 1.74 -9.57
N SER A 90 8.21 1.41 -10.49
CA SER A 90 8.53 0.01 -10.83
C SER A 90 9.22 -0.72 -9.69
N GLY A 91 10.07 -0.03 -8.91
CA GLY A 91 10.70 -0.59 -7.72
C GLY A 91 9.68 -0.88 -6.61
N ILE A 92 8.73 0.01 -6.38
CA ILE A 92 7.60 -0.20 -5.45
C ILE A 92 6.77 -1.41 -5.88
N ASP A 93 6.46 -1.50 -7.18
CA ASP A 93 5.70 -2.64 -7.71
C ASP A 93 6.45 -3.95 -7.47
N ALA A 94 7.75 -4.00 -7.78
CA ALA A 94 8.59 -5.18 -7.59
C ALA A 94 8.72 -5.55 -6.11
N LEU A 95 8.84 -4.57 -5.21
CA LEU A 95 8.89 -4.81 -3.78
C LEU A 95 7.58 -5.47 -3.28
N LEU A 96 6.43 -5.02 -3.78
CA LEU A 96 5.12 -5.56 -3.43
C LEU A 96 4.75 -6.85 -4.19
N GLU A 97 5.64 -7.36 -5.05
CA GLU A 97 5.55 -8.74 -5.55
C GLU A 97 6.10 -9.76 -4.53
N ILE A 98 6.84 -9.31 -3.53
CA ILE A 98 7.38 -10.17 -2.49
C ILE A 98 6.28 -10.41 -1.45
N TRP A 99 5.74 -11.64 -1.41
CA TRP A 99 4.56 -11.98 -0.61
C TRP A 99 4.62 -11.49 0.86
N PRO A 100 5.69 -11.78 1.65
CA PRO A 100 5.78 -11.27 3.03
C PRO A 100 5.72 -9.74 3.17
N ILE A 101 6.27 -9.02 2.18
CA ILE A 101 6.30 -7.55 2.18
C ILE A 101 4.92 -6.99 1.82
N PHE A 102 4.27 -7.58 0.80
CA PHE A 102 2.89 -7.27 0.45
C PHE A 102 1.94 -7.47 1.63
N GLU A 103 2.03 -8.62 2.31
CA GLU A 103 1.19 -8.95 3.46
C GLU A 103 1.42 -7.97 4.60
N ALA A 104 2.69 -7.66 4.92
CA ALA A 104 3.01 -6.66 5.94
C ALA A 104 2.46 -5.27 5.60
N PHE A 105 2.57 -4.83 4.35
CA PHE A 105 2.03 -3.54 3.90
C PHE A 105 0.49 -3.52 3.97
N GLN A 106 -0.18 -4.58 3.49
CA GLN A 106 -1.63 -4.74 3.59
C GLN A 106 -2.11 -4.67 5.04
N THR A 107 -1.53 -5.47 5.93
CA THR A 107 -1.99 -5.53 7.33
C THR A 107 -1.68 -4.25 8.10
N LYS A 108 -0.44 -3.74 8.00
CA LYS A 108 0.02 -2.64 8.86
C LYS A 108 -0.38 -1.26 8.36
N TYR A 109 -0.44 -1.06 7.04
CA TYR A 109 -0.72 0.26 6.45
C TYR A 109 -2.18 0.40 6.00
N ILE A 110 -2.69 -0.55 5.20
CA ILE A 110 -4.04 -0.44 4.62
C ILE A 110 -5.09 -0.88 5.64
N ALA A 111 -5.02 -2.11 6.13
CA ALA A 111 -6.00 -2.66 7.07
C ALA A 111 -5.91 -1.97 8.44
N GLY A 112 -4.70 -1.67 8.93
CA GLY A 112 -4.50 -0.91 10.17
C GLY A 112 -5.21 0.44 10.17
N ALA A 113 -5.25 1.13 9.03
CA ALA A 113 -6.01 2.38 8.87
C ALA A 113 -7.53 2.17 8.80
N LEU A 114 -8.00 1.01 8.31
CA LEU A 114 -9.43 0.65 8.24
C LEU A 114 -9.99 0.08 9.56
N ILE A 115 -9.15 -0.51 10.43
CA ILE A 115 -9.58 -0.97 11.76
C ILE A 115 -10.01 0.21 12.64
N LEU A 116 -9.43 1.40 12.45
CA LEU A 116 -9.93 2.64 13.05
C LEU A 116 -11.38 2.96 12.62
N GLU A 117 -11.82 2.55 11.43
CA GLU A 117 -13.23 2.71 11.04
C GLU A 117 -14.18 1.75 11.77
N GLN A 118 -13.71 0.57 12.21
CA GLN A 118 -14.55 -0.43 12.88
C GLN A 118 -14.75 -0.15 14.38
N GLU A 119 -13.85 0.58 15.05
CA GLU A 119 -14.07 1.08 16.42
C GLU A 119 -15.21 2.13 16.52
N LYS A 120 -15.86 2.48 15.40
CA LYS A 120 -17.04 3.36 15.34
C LYS A 120 -18.35 2.67 15.78
N ASN A 121 -18.40 1.34 15.83
CA ASN A 121 -19.62 0.57 16.09
C ASN A 121 -19.64 -0.13 17.48
N GLY A 122 -18.73 0.27 18.39
CA GLY A 122 -18.65 -0.25 19.76
C GLY A 122 -18.88 0.80 20.81
#